data_AF-L1KP50-F1
#
_entry.id   AF-L1KP50-F1
#
_cell.length_a   1.000
_cell.length_b   1.000
_cell.length_c   1.000
_cell.angle_alpha   90.00
_cell.angle_beta   90.00
_cell.angle_gamma   90.00
#
_symmetry.space_group_name_H-M   'P 1'
#
loop_
_entity.id
_entity.type
_entity.pdbx_description
1 polymer ?
#
loop_
_entity_poly.entity_id
_entity_poly.type
_entity_poly.pdbx_seq_one_letter_code
_entity_poly.pdbx_strand_id
1 'polypeptide(L)' 'MSEHVHVRVNQGLGITENGELVEHSSCRCGATWTKAYEVPEESSE' A
#
# COMPACT_ATOMS: atom_id res chain seq x y z
N MET A 1 -15.53 16.38 -3.69
CA MET A 1 -14.28 16.87 -4.31
C MET A 1 -13.18 15.99 -3.74
N SER A 2 -12.57 15.11 -4.53
CA SER A 2 -11.44 14.29 -4.06
C SER A 2 -10.14 15.03 -4.39
N GLU A 3 -9.31 15.28 -3.38
CA GLU A 3 -7.95 15.79 -3.58
C GLU A 3 -7.07 14.61 -4.03
N HIS A 4 -6.45 14.74 -5.20
CA HIS A 4 -5.46 13.76 -5.65
C HIS A 4 -4.10 14.16 -5.09
N VAL A 5 -3.53 13.34 -4.21
CA VAL A 5 -2.21 13.57 -3.62
C VAL A 5 -1.21 12.56 -4.19
N HIS A 6 -0.07 13.07 -4.69
CA HIS A 6 1.05 12.20 -5.07
C HIS A 6 1.92 11.92 -3.84
N VAL A 7 2.02 10.64 -3.47
CA VAL A 7 2.94 10.19 -2.42
C VAL A 7 4.12 9.43 -3.02
N ARG A 8 5.32 9.66 -2.48
CA ARG A 8 6.51 8.91 -2.88
C ARG A 8 6.66 7.69 -2.00
N VAL A 9 6.71 6.51 -2.62
CA VAL A 9 6.95 5.24 -1.95
C VAL A 9 8.28 4.64 -2.40
N ASN A 10 8.88 3.81 -1.54
CA ASN A 10 10.11 3.09 -1.89
C ASN A 10 9.82 1.97 -2.90
N GLN A 11 10.86 1.50 -3.59
CA GLN A 11 10.74 0.36 -4.48
C GLN A 11 10.19 -0.87 -3.73
N GLY A 12 9.18 -1.53 -4.31
CA GLY A 12 8.48 -2.65 -3.67
C GLY A 12 7.23 -2.22 -2.89
N LEU A 13 7.02 -0.93 -2.62
CA LEU A 13 5.80 -0.42 -1.99
C LEU A 13 4.87 0.23 -3.04
N GLY A 14 3.58 0.24 -2.77
CA GLY A 14 2.54 0.85 -3.61
C GLY A 14 1.31 1.27 -2.79
N ILE A 15 0.40 2.02 -3.40
CA ILE A 15 -0.86 2.46 -2.79
C ILE A 15 -2.03 1.93 -3.63
N THR A 16 -3.05 1.35 -3.01
CA THR A 16 -4.26 0.87 -3.68
C THR A 16 -5.20 2.04 -4.02
N GLU A 17 -6.20 1.80 -4.85
CA GLU A 17 -7.24 2.81 -5.15
C GLU A 17 -8.04 3.22 -3.89
N ASN A 18 -8.09 2.35 -2.89
CA ASN A 18 -8.72 2.62 -1.59
C ASN A 18 -7.79 3.37 -0.61
N GLY A 19 -6.54 3.64 -1.00
CA GLY A 19 -5.55 4.32 -0.17
C GLY A 19 -4.75 3.41 0.76
N GLU A 20 -4.85 2.09 0.62
CA GLU A 20 -4.11 1.14 1.46
C GLU A 20 -2.65 1.05 1.01
N LEU A 21 -1.73 0.91 1.97
CA LEU A 21 -0.32 0.65 1.66
C LEU A 21 -0.12 -0.83 1.37
N VAL A 22 0.47 -1.15 0.22
CA VAL A 22 0.82 -2.53 -0.16
C VAL A 22 2.32 -2.71 -0.33
N GLU A 23 2.83 -3.86 0.11
CA GLU A 23 4.19 -4.31 -0.11
C GLU A 23 4.20 -5.51 -1.06
N HIS A 24 4.92 -5.35 -2.16
CA HIS A 24 5.16 -6.37 -3.16
C HIS A 24 6.50 -7.03 -2.92
N SER A 25 6.50 -8.34 -2.97
CA SER A 25 7.71 -9.14 -2.82
C SER A 25 7.69 -10.28 -3.82
N SER A 26 8.89 -10.68 -4.28
CA SER A 26 9.05 -11.73 -5.27
C SER A 26 10.22 -12.65 -4.91
N CYS A 27 10.05 -13.93 -5.21
CA CYS A 27 11.11 -14.93 -5.12
C CYS A 27 11.63 -15.23 -6.53
N ARG A 28 12.91 -15.61 -6.61
CA ARG A 28 13.54 -16.02 -7.88
C ARG A 28 12.90 -17.25 -8.53
N CYS A 29 12.08 -18.01 -7.80
CA CYS A 29 11.28 -19.10 -8.36
C CYS A 29 10.04 -18.64 -9.14
N GLY A 30 9.76 -17.33 -9.19
CA GLY A 30 8.59 -16.75 -9.87
C GLY A 30 7.37 -16.54 -8.96
N ALA A 31 7.44 -16.96 -7.69
CA ALA A 31 6.39 -16.66 -6.73
C ALA A 31 6.39 -15.17 -6.35
N THR A 32 5.20 -14.58 -6.28
CA THR A 32 4.99 -13.19 -5.83
C THR A 32 3.98 -13.15 -4.70
N TRP A 33 4.21 -12.29 -3.71
CA TRP A 33 3.27 -12.04 -2.62
C TRP A 33 3.07 -10.55 -2.43
N THR A 34 1.85 -10.21 -2.02
CA THR A 34 1.45 -8.85 -1.67
C THR A 34 0.93 -8.85 -0.26
N LYS A 35 1.42 -7.93 0.57
CA LYS A 35 0.91 -7.68 1.91
C LYS A 35 0.26 -6.31 1.95
N ALA A 36 -1.02 -6.28 2.33
CA ALA A 36 -1.74 -5.03 2.57
C ALA A 36 -1.57 -4.61 4.04
N TYR A 37 -1.40 -3.31 4.25
CA TYR A 37 -1.36 -2.67 5.55
C TYR A 37 -2.56 -1.73 5.63
N GLU A 38 -3.49 -2.08 6.50
CA GLU A 38 -4.61 -1.21 6.86
C GLU A 38 -4.19 -0.38 8.07
N VAL A 39 -4.39 0.94 7.99
CA VAL A 39 -4.29 1.79 9.17
C VAL A 39 -5.61 1.60 9.93
N PRO A 40 -5.59 1.07 11.16
CA PRO A 40 -6.81 1.03 11.95
C PRO A 40 -7.32 2.45 12.10
N GLU A 41 -8.62 2.67 11.87
CA GLU A 41 -9.23 3.97 12.11
C GLU A 41 -9.01 4.33 13.59
N GLU A 42 -8.15 5.31 13.86
CA GLU A 42 -8.09 5.90 15.19
C GLU A 42 -9.43 6.63 15.37
N SER A 43 -10.31 6.07 16.21
CA SER A 43 -11.48 6.77 16.72
C SER A 43 -11.01 8.12 17.28
N SER A 44 -11.15 9.16 16.48
CA SER A 44 -10.86 10.52 16.88
C SER A 44 -12.01 10.97 17.78
N GLU A 45 -11.90 10.69 19.08
CA GLU A 45 -12.73 11.28 20.13
C GLU A 45 -12.20 12.67 20.55
#